data_AF-B3S2R1-F1
#
_entry.id   AF-B3S2R1-F1
#
_cell.length_a   1.000
_cell.length_b   1.000
_cell.length_c   1.000
_cell.angle_alpha   90.00
_cell.angle_beta   90.00
_cell.angle_gamma   90.00
#
_symmetry.space_group_name_H-M   'P 1'
#
loop_
_entity.id
_entity.type
_entity.pdbx_description
1 polymer ?
#
loop_
_entity_poly.entity_id
_entity_poly.type
_entity_poly.pdbx_seq_one_letter_code
_entity_poly.pdbx_strand_id
1 'polypeptide(L)'
;MSTLLKGKSIVLLLSVLATIQINQCLALLDKTWKNERILDGKTDLQSHQDLSWNLLTRKNDDNRRRHPSIPYGIPSGNNPHRPSPLHHQNSNSLQDRPRREVPSNNQRPNFTSRFYYKSIECALQHESIVVTVGAKVPDGSIIRYSIDSGNEDGLFFIGELNGNIRLLATPRIQDYELIVRATVNSNLNLHNTVQVYIHVYFPGGAPIFRQPLYQVNVTEQLPANTPMIRIEALSDDKITYAIASGNKHSSFAIGQNNGNLNTTRALVYSPTSNTFTLIVSAKDISERISTIKVIIHVVRSPFRPLFQPTQSSHHPWKGIYHDNVSENATIGSAILRVHASTILSARMNDQITYYIASGNHNHSFLLNPNTGYLTVAKALDRERQSSYQFSIRATSKKHPMLYDDAVVKITVIDVNDNAPKFNASCLTDEKSRKFAAQRRQGLCMRLINENAAIGEIVLAVIATDPDSGNNGKIIYTIVDGNIGDTFLINAKTGYITLRRHLDRETVAAYRLTIQAADEGIPSRNSKIDVSVYVSDINDNPPKVNASSLVGM
;
A
#
# COMPACT_ATOMS: atom_id res chain seq x y z
N MET A 1 56.18 10.06 -33.19
CA MET A 1 56.90 10.86 -32.17
C MET A 1 55.98 11.73 -31.32
N SER A 2 54.99 12.44 -31.89
CA SER A 2 54.07 13.35 -31.17
C SER A 2 53.24 12.72 -30.03
N THR A 3 52.92 11.41 -30.11
CA THR A 3 52.22 10.68 -29.04
C THR A 3 53.02 10.57 -27.74
N LEU A 4 54.34 10.34 -27.82
CA LEU A 4 55.21 10.25 -26.64
C LEU A 4 55.33 11.59 -25.89
N LEU A 5 55.32 12.71 -26.63
CA LEU A 5 55.37 14.05 -26.07
C LEU A 5 54.09 14.39 -25.30
N LYS A 6 52.90 14.05 -25.82
CA LYS A 6 51.64 14.21 -25.07
C LYS A 6 51.65 13.42 -23.76
N GLY A 7 52.12 12.17 -23.79
CA GLY A 7 52.27 11.35 -22.58
C GLY A 7 53.19 11.99 -21.53
N LYS A 8 54.39 12.45 -21.94
CA LYS A 8 55.33 13.10 -21.01
C LYS A 8 54.81 14.42 -20.45
N SER A 9 54.16 15.26 -21.26
CA SER A 9 53.57 16.52 -20.75
C SER A 9 52.42 16.27 -19.77
N ILE A 10 51.60 15.23 -19.97
CA ILE A 10 50.53 14.87 -19.02
C ILE A 10 51.14 14.39 -17.69
N VAL A 11 52.16 13.54 -17.72
CA VAL A 11 52.87 13.10 -16.50
C VAL A 11 53.52 14.28 -15.77
N LEU A 12 54.09 15.25 -16.50
CA LEU A 12 54.67 16.46 -15.91
C LEU A 12 53.61 17.38 -15.28
N LEU A 13 52.45 17.56 -15.93
CA LEU A 13 51.35 18.32 -15.34
C LEU A 13 50.84 17.65 -14.06
N LEU A 14 50.66 16.33 -14.07
CA LEU A 14 50.19 15.59 -12.90
C LEU A 14 51.17 15.66 -11.72
N SER A 15 52.49 15.58 -11.96
CA SER A 15 53.48 15.73 -10.88
C SER A 15 53.56 17.16 -10.34
N VAL A 16 53.41 18.19 -11.19
CA VAL A 16 53.33 19.58 -10.75
C VAL A 16 52.06 19.84 -9.93
N LEU A 17 50.90 19.37 -10.39
CA LEU A 17 49.63 19.51 -9.67
C LEU A 17 49.65 18.82 -8.30
N ALA A 18 50.15 17.58 -8.22
CA ALA A 18 50.33 16.88 -6.96
C ALA A 18 51.30 17.62 -6.00
N THR A 19 52.37 18.23 -6.53
CA THR A 19 53.31 19.03 -5.74
C THR A 19 52.65 20.29 -5.17
N ILE A 20 51.81 20.98 -5.96
CA ILE A 20 51.03 22.15 -5.51
C ILE A 20 50.04 21.73 -4.40
N GLN A 21 49.31 20.63 -4.61
CA GLN A 21 48.35 20.09 -3.64
C GLN A 21 49.02 19.72 -2.31
N ILE A 22 50.15 19.01 -2.33
CA ILE A 22 50.92 18.66 -1.13
C ILE A 22 51.34 19.93 -0.37
N ASN A 23 51.87 20.94 -1.06
CA ASN A 23 52.30 22.20 -0.43
C ASN A 23 51.12 22.96 0.22
N GLN A 24 49.93 22.94 -0.39
CA GLN A 24 48.72 23.53 0.20
C GLN A 24 48.27 22.78 1.48
N CYS A 25 48.36 21.45 1.48
CA CYS A 25 48.01 20.62 2.64
C CYS A 25 49.01 20.77 3.80
N LEU A 26 50.31 20.85 3.50
CA LEU A 26 51.34 21.14 4.49
C LEU A 26 51.17 22.55 5.10
N ALA A 27 50.78 23.54 4.28
CA ALA A 27 50.46 24.88 4.77
C ALA A 27 49.19 24.96 5.64
N LEU A 28 48.25 24.00 5.52
CA LEU A 28 47.16 23.84 6.48
C LEU A 28 47.60 23.14 7.76
N LEU A 29 48.41 22.07 7.68
CA LEU A 29 48.97 21.37 8.84
C LEU A 29 49.80 22.31 9.73
N ASP A 30 50.60 23.20 9.13
CA ASP A 30 51.36 24.22 9.86
C ASP A 30 50.44 25.27 10.54
N LYS A 31 49.32 25.65 9.92
CA LYS A 31 48.31 26.54 10.53
C LYS A 31 47.59 25.88 11.71
N THR A 32 47.20 24.61 11.61
CA THR A 32 46.54 23.91 12.72
C THR A 32 47.49 23.73 13.90
N TRP A 33 48.72 23.27 13.65
CA TRP A 33 49.78 23.18 14.66
C TRP A 33 50.08 24.52 15.36
N LYS A 34 50.10 25.64 14.61
CA LYS A 34 50.31 26.96 15.20
C LYS A 34 49.13 27.41 16.06
N ASN A 35 47.89 27.11 15.66
CA ASN A 35 46.70 27.41 16.45
C ASN A 35 46.61 26.58 17.75
N GLU A 36 46.99 25.30 17.71
CA GLU A 36 47.10 24.44 18.91
C GLU A 36 48.12 25.03 19.90
N ARG A 37 49.31 25.43 19.44
CA ARG A 37 50.30 26.10 20.30
C ARG A 37 49.86 27.47 20.86
N ILE A 38 48.92 28.17 20.21
CA ILE A 38 48.37 29.44 20.71
C ILE A 38 47.32 29.19 21.81
N LEU A 39 46.69 28.02 21.84
CA LEU A 39 45.80 27.60 22.92
C LEU A 39 46.61 27.13 24.14
N ASP A 40 47.65 26.31 23.93
CA ASP A 40 48.57 25.87 25.00
C ASP A 40 49.45 27.02 25.54
N GLY A 41 49.72 28.04 24.72
CA GLY A 41 50.50 29.23 25.07
C GLY A 41 49.84 30.21 26.05
N LYS A 42 48.89 29.75 26.87
CA LYS A 42 48.13 30.57 27.85
C LYS A 42 48.21 30.07 29.31
N THR A 43 49.32 29.44 29.68
CA THR A 43 49.80 29.41 31.07
C THR A 43 51.20 29.98 31.15
N ASP A 44 51.44 30.85 32.13
CA ASP A 44 52.62 31.70 32.19
C ASP A 44 53.83 31.02 32.86
N LEU A 45 55.01 31.56 32.56
CA LEU A 45 56.34 31.36 33.15
C LEU A 45 56.44 30.55 34.47
N GLN A 46 57.24 29.46 34.47
CA GLN A 46 58.58 29.48 35.12
C GLN A 46 59.47 28.22 34.90
N SER A 47 60.79 28.45 35.00
CA SER A 47 61.89 27.52 35.33
C SER A 47 62.06 26.16 34.61
N HIS A 48 62.96 26.18 33.61
CA HIS A 48 64.20 25.38 33.53
C HIS A 48 64.26 23.82 33.62
N GLN A 49 65.02 23.31 32.64
CA GLN A 49 66.04 22.24 32.69
C GLN A 49 65.63 20.75 32.74
N ASP A 50 66.02 20.09 31.64
CA ASP A 50 66.70 18.79 31.55
C ASP A 50 66.34 17.69 32.57
N LEU A 51 65.49 16.75 32.13
CA LEU A 51 65.62 15.35 32.52
C LEU A 51 65.61 14.47 31.28
N SER A 52 66.69 13.69 31.11
CA SER A 52 66.74 12.56 30.20
C SER A 52 66.91 11.26 31.00
N TRP A 53 66.45 10.15 30.41
CA TRP A 53 66.67 8.76 30.82
C TRP A 53 65.89 8.15 32.01
N ASN A 54 65.02 7.20 31.62
CA ASN A 54 64.93 5.81 32.11
C ASN A 54 64.28 5.43 33.47
N LEU A 55 63.12 4.77 33.30
CA LEU A 55 62.81 3.37 33.72
C LEU A 55 62.61 3.00 35.21
N LEU A 56 61.67 2.05 35.39
CA LEU A 56 61.55 1.06 36.49
C LEU A 56 61.30 1.66 37.91
N THR A 57 60.17 1.41 38.59
CA THR A 57 59.40 0.15 38.70
C THR A 57 57.95 0.40 39.17
N ARG A 58 57.10 -0.65 39.10
CA ARG A 58 55.82 -0.74 39.82
C ARG A 58 55.91 -1.82 40.91
N LYS A 59 55.49 -1.51 42.13
CA LYS A 59 54.84 -2.46 43.08
C LYS A 59 54.26 -1.75 44.31
N ASN A 60 52.99 -2.06 44.61
CA ASN A 60 52.40 -2.27 45.95
C ASN A 60 52.43 -1.11 47.01
N ASP A 61 51.56 -1.07 48.03
CA ASP A 61 50.54 -2.05 48.45
C ASP A 61 49.26 -1.46 49.12
N ASP A 62 48.26 -2.35 49.25
CA ASP A 62 47.12 -2.46 50.19
C ASP A 62 46.71 -1.28 51.12
N ASN A 63 45.41 -0.95 51.12
CA ASN A 63 44.67 -0.84 52.39
C ASN A 63 43.14 -1.07 52.31
N ARG A 64 42.51 -1.41 53.45
CA ARG A 64 41.20 -2.10 53.54
C ARG A 64 40.20 -1.41 54.48
N ARG A 65 38.89 -1.66 54.29
CA ARG A 65 37.78 -1.76 55.30
C ARG A 65 36.40 -1.90 54.60
N ARG A 66 35.36 -2.58 55.11
CA ARG A 66 35.22 -3.74 56.04
C ARG A 66 33.78 -4.34 55.95
N HIS A 67 33.61 -5.58 56.42
CA HIS A 67 32.38 -6.43 56.49
C HIS A 67 31.33 -5.99 57.56
N PRO A 68 30.05 -6.48 57.61
CA PRO A 68 29.54 -7.89 57.66
C PRO A 68 28.41 -8.25 56.63
N SER A 69 27.99 -9.50 56.30
CA SER A 69 27.94 -10.87 56.91
C SER A 69 26.66 -11.15 57.75
N ILE A 70 26.09 -12.38 57.95
CA ILE A 70 26.66 -13.75 58.00
C ILE A 70 25.84 -14.85 57.14
N PRO A 71 25.32 -16.07 57.54
CA PRO A 71 25.18 -17.23 56.58
C PRO A 71 23.85 -18.09 56.60
N TYR A 72 23.95 -19.37 56.16
CA TYR A 72 23.01 -20.56 56.14
C TYR A 72 22.21 -20.82 54.83
N GLY A 73 22.08 -22.07 54.32
CA GLY A 73 22.63 -23.39 54.70
C GLY A 73 22.32 -24.51 53.67
N ILE A 74 22.85 -25.74 53.84
CA ILE A 74 22.69 -26.91 52.91
C ILE A 74 22.40 -28.20 53.72
N PRO A 75 21.65 -29.19 53.16
CA PRO A 75 22.12 -30.60 53.19
C PRO A 75 21.86 -31.41 51.90
N SER A 76 22.32 -32.67 51.85
CA SER A 76 22.35 -33.58 50.69
C SER A 76 21.48 -34.85 50.83
N GLY A 77 21.33 -35.68 49.78
CA GLY A 77 20.55 -36.94 49.80
C GLY A 77 20.94 -37.98 48.73
N ASN A 78 21.14 -39.24 49.15
CA ASN A 78 21.87 -40.34 48.49
C ASN A 78 21.22 -41.10 47.30
N ASN A 79 22.05 -41.97 46.70
CA ASN A 79 21.85 -43.12 45.78
C ASN A 79 21.13 -44.33 46.50
N PRO A 80 20.98 -45.57 45.93
CA PRO A 80 21.06 -46.10 44.55
C PRO A 80 19.91 -47.10 44.15
N HIS A 81 19.91 -47.68 42.93
CA HIS A 81 19.89 -49.15 42.65
C HIS A 81 19.67 -49.58 41.17
N ARG A 82 20.14 -50.81 40.85
CA ARG A 82 19.88 -51.69 39.66
C ARG A 82 19.26 -53.03 40.20
N PRO A 83 18.73 -54.03 39.43
CA PRO A 83 19.20 -54.50 38.09
C PRO A 83 18.19 -55.14 37.07
N SER A 84 18.66 -55.37 35.82
CA SER A 84 18.37 -56.55 34.94
C SER A 84 16.93 -56.84 34.39
N PRO A 85 16.73 -57.79 33.42
CA PRO A 85 17.54 -58.18 32.23
C PRO A 85 16.73 -58.55 30.93
N LEU A 86 17.40 -58.55 29.74
CA LEU A 86 17.29 -59.49 28.56
C LEU A 86 15.88 -59.76 27.89
N HIS A 87 15.70 -60.22 26.63
CA HIS A 87 16.59 -60.56 25.49
C HIS A 87 15.85 -60.49 24.11
N HIS A 88 16.49 -60.99 23.03
CA HIS A 88 16.02 -61.17 21.63
C HIS A 88 15.86 -59.89 20.76
N GLN A 89 16.20 -59.87 19.47
CA GLN A 89 16.94 -60.86 18.64
C GLN A 89 17.80 -60.20 17.53
N ASN A 90 18.59 -61.04 16.85
CA ASN A 90 19.53 -60.76 15.74
C ASN A 90 18.81 -60.31 14.44
N SER A 91 19.45 -59.79 13.38
CA SER A 91 20.89 -59.66 13.02
C SER A 91 21.11 -58.64 11.88
N ASN A 92 22.39 -58.38 11.54
CA ASN A 92 22.93 -57.69 10.35
C ASN A 92 22.81 -56.16 10.31
N SER A 93 23.78 -55.42 9.74
CA SER A 93 25.21 -55.72 9.53
C SER A 93 25.95 -54.45 9.08
N LEU A 94 26.90 -53.96 9.89
CA LEU A 94 28.15 -53.26 9.53
C LEU A 94 28.64 -52.45 10.74
N GLN A 95 29.93 -52.54 11.03
CA GLN A 95 30.59 -51.64 11.96
C GLN A 95 31.09 -50.42 11.19
N ASP A 96 30.72 -49.22 11.61
CA ASP A 96 31.69 -48.14 11.66
C ASP A 96 31.51 -47.36 12.96
N ARG A 97 32.59 -46.79 13.48
CA ARG A 97 32.57 -46.02 14.73
C ARG A 97 31.95 -44.65 14.45
N PRO A 98 31.26 -44.03 15.42
CA PRO A 98 30.87 -42.63 15.27
C PRO A 98 32.13 -41.79 15.11
N ARG A 99 32.39 -41.32 13.88
CA ARG A 99 33.41 -40.31 13.64
C ARG A 99 33.06 -39.12 14.51
N ARG A 100 33.98 -38.68 15.37
CA ARG A 100 33.99 -37.29 15.80
C ARG A 100 34.21 -36.47 14.53
N GLU A 101 33.14 -35.91 13.99
CA GLU A 101 33.26 -34.82 13.04
C GLU A 101 33.93 -33.67 13.77
N VAL A 102 35.24 -33.54 13.56
CA VAL A 102 35.93 -32.27 13.80
C VAL A 102 35.20 -31.26 12.92
N PRO A 103 34.60 -30.19 13.49
CA PRO A 103 33.89 -29.21 12.69
C PRO A 103 34.86 -28.66 11.65
N SER A 104 34.49 -28.76 10.38
CA SER A 104 35.33 -28.33 9.26
C SER A 104 35.44 -26.81 9.28
N ASN A 105 36.45 -26.31 9.99
CA ASN A 105 36.63 -24.88 10.23
C ASN A 105 37.21 -24.16 8.99
N ASN A 106 36.44 -24.20 7.91
CA ASN A 106 36.65 -23.51 6.64
C ASN A 106 35.69 -22.31 6.50
N GLN A 107 35.27 -21.72 7.62
CA GLN A 107 34.39 -20.56 7.61
C GLN A 107 35.19 -19.30 7.24
N ARG A 108 34.73 -18.57 6.23
CA ARG A 108 35.37 -17.31 5.79
C ARG A 108 34.87 -16.13 6.64
N PRO A 109 35.67 -15.06 6.83
CA PRO A 109 35.26 -13.93 7.63
C PRO A 109 34.30 -13.05 6.84
N ASN A 110 33.18 -12.66 7.44
CA ASN A 110 32.18 -11.81 6.80
C ASN A 110 32.30 -10.36 7.30
N PHE A 111 32.51 -9.40 6.40
CA PHE A 111 32.63 -7.98 6.76
C PHE A 111 31.29 -7.40 7.24
N THR A 112 31.35 -6.47 8.21
CA THR A 112 30.17 -5.79 8.78
C THR A 112 29.54 -4.75 7.84
N SER A 113 30.09 -4.54 6.64
CA SER A 113 29.54 -3.69 5.59
C SER A 113 30.04 -4.14 4.22
N ARG A 114 29.26 -3.89 3.15
CA ARG A 114 29.59 -4.31 1.77
C ARG A 114 30.72 -3.51 1.13
N PHE A 115 30.90 -2.27 1.59
CA PHE A 115 32.04 -1.40 1.33
C PHE A 115 32.17 -0.46 2.54
N TYR A 116 33.30 0.21 2.66
CA TYR A 116 33.51 1.31 3.62
C TYR A 116 33.78 2.60 2.85
N TYR A 117 33.43 3.75 3.45
CA TYR A 117 33.61 5.06 2.86
C TYR A 117 34.06 6.07 3.92
N LYS A 118 34.97 6.98 3.55
CA LYS A 118 35.34 8.13 4.37
C LYS A 118 35.72 9.31 3.49
N SER A 119 35.28 10.51 3.88
CA SER A 119 35.89 11.76 3.40
C SER A 119 36.75 12.37 4.50
N ILE A 120 37.98 12.75 4.16
CA ILE A 120 38.97 13.38 5.05
C ILE A 120 39.51 14.66 4.43
N GLU A 121 40.07 15.53 5.25
CA GLU A 121 40.89 16.66 4.79
C GLU A 121 42.32 16.16 4.54
N CYS A 122 43.01 16.65 3.51
CA CYS A 122 44.41 16.28 3.28
C CYS A 122 45.37 16.73 4.40
N ALA A 123 44.92 17.66 5.25
CA ALA A 123 45.60 18.15 6.45
C ALA A 123 45.27 17.35 7.71
N LEU A 124 44.70 16.14 7.58
CA LEU A 124 44.48 15.23 8.70
C LEU A 124 45.81 14.84 9.36
N GLN A 125 45.86 14.87 10.70
CA GLN A 125 47.07 14.60 11.48
C GLN A 125 47.61 13.17 11.26
N HIS A 126 48.93 13.01 11.35
CA HIS A 126 49.64 11.72 11.29
C HIS A 126 49.07 10.72 12.32
N GLU A 127 49.07 9.43 11.97
CA GLU A 127 48.43 8.32 12.68
C GLU A 127 46.89 8.40 12.86
N SER A 128 46.20 9.45 12.42
CA SER A 128 44.74 9.54 12.56
C SER A 128 44.02 8.34 11.96
N ILE A 129 43.05 7.78 12.70
CA ILE A 129 42.19 6.70 12.20
C ILE A 129 41.22 7.29 11.18
N VAL A 130 41.40 6.92 9.92
CA VAL A 130 40.55 7.33 8.80
C VAL A 130 39.22 6.57 8.88
N VAL A 131 39.29 5.25 8.93
CA VAL A 131 38.14 4.33 9.00
C VAL A 131 38.54 3.02 9.68
N THR A 132 37.57 2.36 10.31
CA THR A 132 37.75 1.04 10.93
C THR A 132 36.94 0.02 10.14
N VAL A 133 37.59 -1.01 9.60
CA VAL A 133 36.89 -2.15 9.01
C VAL A 133 36.59 -3.20 10.08
N GLY A 134 35.40 -3.79 10.04
CA GLY A 134 35.01 -4.91 10.89
C GLY A 134 34.65 -6.15 10.07
N ALA A 135 35.01 -7.31 10.58
CA ALA A 135 34.55 -8.62 10.10
C ALA A 135 34.25 -9.56 11.28
N LYS A 136 33.53 -10.66 11.00
CA LYS A 136 33.14 -11.68 11.99
C LYS A 136 33.24 -13.09 11.40
N VAL A 137 33.61 -14.06 12.23
CA VAL A 137 33.48 -15.50 11.97
C VAL A 137 32.58 -16.09 13.05
N PRO A 138 31.62 -16.99 12.73
CA PRO A 138 30.68 -17.54 13.72
C PRO A 138 31.32 -18.33 14.88
N ASP A 139 32.52 -18.89 14.69
CA ASP A 139 33.24 -19.66 15.71
C ASP A 139 34.05 -18.77 16.70
N GLY A 140 34.16 -17.47 16.43
CA GLY A 140 34.99 -16.54 17.21
C GLY A 140 36.50 -16.61 16.93
N SER A 141 36.94 -17.28 15.86
CA SER A 141 38.37 -17.33 15.47
C SER A 141 38.97 -15.94 15.23
N ILE A 142 40.29 -15.84 15.44
CA ILE A 142 41.04 -14.59 15.31
C ILE A 142 41.06 -14.16 13.83
N ILE A 143 40.63 -12.93 13.58
CA ILE A 143 40.70 -12.30 12.26
C ILE A 143 41.95 -11.43 12.18
N ARG A 144 42.72 -11.59 11.09
CA ARG A 144 43.86 -10.73 10.75
C ARG A 144 43.56 -9.97 9.46
N TYR A 145 43.76 -8.65 9.48
CA TYR A 145 43.47 -7.73 8.38
C TYR A 145 44.74 -7.28 7.63
N SER A 146 44.66 -7.20 6.30
CA SER A 146 45.71 -6.64 5.42
C SER A 146 45.11 -5.75 4.34
N ILE A 147 45.88 -4.81 3.81
CA ILE A 147 45.55 -4.12 2.54
C ILE A 147 46.22 -4.92 1.42
N ASP A 148 45.45 -5.30 0.41
CA ASP A 148 45.91 -6.08 -0.75
C ASP A 148 46.34 -5.19 -1.92
N SER A 149 45.66 -4.05 -2.12
CA SER A 149 45.92 -3.07 -3.19
C SER A 149 45.26 -1.71 -2.89
N GLY A 150 45.58 -0.69 -3.69
CA GLY A 150 45.09 0.69 -3.56
C GLY A 150 45.93 1.57 -2.64
N ASN A 151 47.08 1.07 -2.20
CA ASN A 151 47.98 1.68 -1.22
C ASN A 151 49.44 1.64 -1.71
N GLU A 152 49.63 1.82 -3.03
CA GLU A 152 50.92 1.67 -3.71
C GLU A 152 51.92 2.78 -3.33
N ASP A 153 51.45 3.89 -2.73
CA ASP A 153 52.26 4.95 -2.14
C ASP A 153 52.60 4.71 -0.65
N GLY A 154 52.11 3.63 -0.05
CA GLY A 154 52.33 3.26 1.35
C GLY A 154 51.64 4.20 2.37
N LEU A 155 50.68 5.01 1.91
CA LEU A 155 50.05 6.07 2.71
C LEU A 155 49.25 5.55 3.91
N PHE A 156 48.67 4.37 3.82
CA PHE A 156 47.78 3.81 4.83
C PHE A 156 48.37 2.59 5.54
N PHE A 157 48.20 2.55 6.86
CA PHE A 157 48.49 1.38 7.69
C PHE A 157 47.20 0.78 8.24
N ILE A 158 47.03 -0.54 8.16
CA ILE A 158 45.91 -1.24 8.80
C ILE A 158 46.38 -1.98 10.06
N GLY A 159 45.72 -1.71 11.19
CA GLY A 159 45.96 -2.43 12.44
C GLY A 159 45.49 -3.88 12.34
N GLU A 160 46.43 -4.81 12.24
CA GLU A 160 46.20 -6.22 11.88
C GLU A 160 45.07 -6.91 12.67
N LEU A 161 44.93 -6.62 13.96
CA LEU A 161 43.93 -7.26 14.86
C LEU A 161 42.68 -6.40 15.13
N ASN A 162 42.63 -5.15 14.64
CA ASN A 162 41.54 -4.21 14.95
C ASN A 162 40.91 -3.53 13.73
N GLY A 163 41.47 -3.69 12.53
CA GLY A 163 40.93 -3.14 11.30
C GLY A 163 40.99 -1.61 11.20
N ASN A 164 41.68 -0.92 12.12
CA ASN A 164 41.84 0.52 12.08
C ASN A 164 42.82 0.90 10.95
N ILE A 165 42.32 1.59 9.93
CA ILE A 165 43.13 2.16 8.86
C ILE A 165 43.55 3.56 9.29
N ARG A 166 44.85 3.76 9.47
CA ARG A 166 45.49 5.01 9.87
C ARG A 166 46.22 5.66 8.71
N LEU A 167 46.27 6.99 8.73
CA LEU A 167 47.02 7.81 7.78
C LEU A 167 48.48 7.97 8.23
N LEU A 168 49.45 7.58 7.41
CA LEU A 168 50.89 7.69 7.74
C LEU A 168 51.57 8.96 7.15
N ALA A 169 51.02 9.58 6.12
CA ALA A 169 51.60 10.76 5.48
C ALA A 169 50.53 11.70 4.92
N THR A 170 50.94 12.84 4.35
CA THR A 170 50.02 13.71 3.59
C THR A 170 49.56 13.01 2.30
N PRO A 171 48.26 12.87 2.02
CA PRO A 171 47.77 12.27 0.78
C PRO A 171 48.17 13.07 -0.46
N ARG A 172 48.21 12.40 -1.62
CA ARG A 172 48.71 12.99 -2.88
C ARG A 172 47.71 12.98 -4.04
N ILE A 173 46.65 12.19 -3.93
CA ILE A 173 45.56 12.10 -4.91
C ILE A 173 44.21 12.23 -4.19
N GLN A 174 43.17 12.59 -4.95
CA GLN A 174 41.84 12.87 -4.41
C GLN A 174 41.09 11.62 -3.96
N ASP A 175 41.23 10.50 -4.67
CA ASP A 175 40.43 9.30 -4.44
C ASP A 175 41.33 8.07 -4.29
N TYR A 176 41.16 7.33 -3.20
CA TYR A 176 41.82 6.04 -2.95
C TYR A 176 40.76 4.94 -2.81
N GLU A 177 40.96 3.81 -3.49
CA GLU A 177 40.11 2.61 -3.40
C GLU A 177 40.96 1.44 -2.89
N LEU A 178 40.95 1.21 -1.57
CA LEU A 178 41.71 0.12 -0.96
C LEU A 178 40.93 -1.18 -1.06
N ILE A 179 41.59 -2.27 -1.49
CA ILE A 179 41.06 -3.62 -1.29
C ILE A 179 41.63 -4.15 0.02
N VAL A 180 40.76 -4.39 0.99
CA VAL A 180 41.13 -4.85 2.33
C VAL A 180 40.70 -6.28 2.54
N ARG A 181 41.64 -7.15 2.90
CA ARG A 181 41.42 -8.57 3.19
C ARG A 181 41.25 -8.80 4.68
N ALA A 182 40.35 -9.72 5.02
CA ALA A 182 40.28 -10.35 6.33
C ALA A 182 40.61 -11.84 6.17
N THR A 183 41.50 -12.38 7.01
CA THR A 183 41.88 -13.81 7.04
C THR A 183 41.55 -14.42 8.40
N VAL A 184 41.17 -15.70 8.43
CA VAL A 184 40.91 -16.43 9.68
C VAL A 184 42.16 -17.19 10.12
N ASN A 185 42.64 -16.94 11.34
CA ASN A 185 43.83 -17.58 11.92
C ASN A 185 45.08 -17.52 11.02
N SER A 186 45.21 -16.46 10.20
CA SER A 186 46.25 -16.29 9.16
C SER A 186 46.22 -17.29 7.99
N ASN A 187 45.16 -18.10 7.86
CA ASN A 187 44.97 -19.00 6.73
C ASN A 187 44.56 -18.20 5.47
N LEU A 188 45.50 -18.06 4.53
CA LEU A 188 45.29 -17.32 3.28
C LEU A 188 44.17 -17.89 2.39
N ASN A 189 43.75 -19.14 2.56
CA ASN A 189 42.62 -19.73 1.83
C ASN A 189 41.26 -19.42 2.47
N LEU A 190 41.24 -18.98 3.73
CA LEU A 190 40.05 -18.58 4.48
C LEU A 190 39.98 -17.08 4.62
N HIS A 191 39.80 -16.42 3.48
CA HIS A 191 39.69 -14.97 3.39
C HIS A 191 38.43 -14.53 2.65
N ASN A 192 38.08 -13.26 2.87
CA ASN A 192 37.25 -12.45 1.99
C ASN A 192 37.90 -11.05 1.89
N THR A 193 37.49 -10.25 0.92
CA THR A 193 37.91 -8.86 0.74
C THR A 193 36.74 -7.88 0.79
N VAL A 194 37.03 -6.60 0.99
CA VAL A 194 36.08 -5.49 0.95
C VAL A 194 36.73 -4.24 0.33
N GLN A 195 35.96 -3.43 -0.38
CA GLN A 195 36.41 -2.13 -0.89
C GLN A 195 36.29 -1.05 0.20
N VAL A 196 37.30 -0.18 0.30
CA VAL A 196 37.34 0.98 1.18
C VAL A 196 37.64 2.23 0.37
N TYR A 197 36.66 3.11 0.23
CA TYR A 197 36.79 4.38 -0.48
C TYR A 197 37.21 5.50 0.47
N ILE A 198 38.31 6.17 0.16
CA ILE A 198 38.81 7.31 0.93
C ILE A 198 38.92 8.50 -0.03
N HIS A 199 38.07 9.50 0.19
CA HIS A 199 38.06 10.74 -0.58
C HIS A 199 38.74 11.85 0.21
N VAL A 200 39.70 12.51 -0.40
CA VAL A 200 40.55 13.51 0.22
C VAL A 200 40.18 14.90 -0.30
N TYR A 201 39.76 15.76 0.63
CA TYR A 201 39.57 17.17 0.34
C TYR A 201 40.91 17.92 0.31
N PHE A 202 41.19 18.54 -0.83
CA PHE A 202 42.32 19.43 -1.06
C PHE A 202 41.85 20.89 -1.13
N PRO A 203 42.59 21.85 -0.53
CA PRO A 203 42.31 23.28 -0.69
C PRO A 203 42.28 23.70 -2.16
N GLY A 204 41.48 24.71 -2.48
CA GLY A 204 41.17 25.07 -3.87
C GLY A 204 40.11 24.18 -4.54
N GLY A 205 39.81 23.00 -3.97
CA GLY A 205 38.82 22.05 -4.48
C GLY A 205 37.37 22.36 -4.07
N ALA A 206 36.42 21.88 -4.87
CA ALA A 206 34.99 21.95 -4.58
C ALA A 206 34.61 21.11 -3.34
N PRO A 207 33.53 21.44 -2.61
CA PRO A 207 33.26 20.81 -1.31
C PRO A 207 33.01 19.30 -1.40
N ILE A 208 33.55 18.48 -0.48
CA ILE A 208 33.36 17.02 -0.51
C ILE A 208 32.46 16.56 0.63
N PHE A 209 31.34 15.91 0.32
CA PHE A 209 30.40 15.40 1.32
C PHE A 209 31.02 14.34 2.23
N ARG A 210 30.72 14.35 3.53
CA ARG A 210 31.25 13.39 4.52
C ARG A 210 30.73 11.96 4.37
N GLN A 211 29.72 11.73 3.53
CA GLN A 211 29.04 10.46 3.31
C GLN A 211 28.78 10.25 1.80
N PRO A 212 28.78 9.01 1.28
CA PRO A 212 28.53 8.73 -0.14
C PRO A 212 27.05 8.81 -0.49
N LEU A 213 26.19 8.70 0.52
CA LEU A 213 24.75 8.67 0.43
C LEU A 213 24.19 9.11 1.80
N TYR A 214 23.27 10.07 1.80
CA TYR A 214 22.49 10.37 3.00
C TYR A 214 21.13 9.69 2.87
N GLN A 215 20.76 8.86 3.84
CA GLN A 215 19.50 8.11 3.83
C GLN A 215 18.83 8.15 5.21
N VAL A 216 17.52 8.41 5.24
CA VAL A 216 16.75 8.51 6.49
C VAL A 216 15.35 7.91 6.32
N ASN A 217 14.89 7.21 7.37
CA ASN A 217 13.52 6.73 7.48
C ASN A 217 12.74 7.69 8.38
N VAL A 218 11.61 8.22 7.91
CA VAL A 218 10.77 9.17 8.64
C VAL A 218 9.34 8.67 8.73
N THR A 219 8.77 8.64 9.92
CA THR A 219 7.35 8.25 10.08
C THR A 219 6.45 9.31 9.46
N GLU A 220 5.38 8.88 8.80
CA GLU A 220 4.35 9.80 8.32
C GLU A 220 3.70 10.63 9.46
N GLN A 221 3.10 11.77 9.08
CA GLN A 221 2.60 12.82 9.96
C GLN A 221 3.69 13.46 10.84
N LEU A 222 4.97 13.30 10.48
CA LEU A 222 6.07 14.11 11.05
C LEU A 222 5.74 15.61 10.87
N PRO A 223 5.67 16.41 11.95
CA PRO A 223 5.27 17.81 11.86
C PRO A 223 6.19 18.64 10.96
N ALA A 224 5.70 19.79 10.48
CA ALA A 224 6.53 20.78 9.80
C ALA A 224 7.69 21.26 10.70
N ASN A 225 8.78 21.71 10.09
CA ASN A 225 10.02 22.17 10.71
C ASN A 225 10.78 21.12 11.55
N THR A 226 10.39 19.84 11.50
CA THR A 226 11.10 18.76 12.22
C THR A 226 12.42 18.43 11.52
N PRO A 227 13.58 18.45 12.21
CA PRO A 227 14.85 18.03 11.64
C PRO A 227 14.89 16.51 11.45
N MET A 228 15.34 16.05 10.27
CA MET A 228 15.39 14.62 9.93
C MET A 228 16.82 14.09 9.89
N ILE A 229 17.73 14.83 9.24
CA ILE A 229 19.14 14.47 9.06
C ILE A 229 19.96 15.74 8.82
N ARG A 230 21.24 15.73 9.22
CA ARG A 230 22.20 16.78 8.86
C ARG A 230 23.05 16.31 7.68
N ILE A 231 23.12 17.14 6.64
CA ILE A 231 24.01 16.97 5.51
C ILE A 231 25.31 17.71 5.80
N GLU A 232 26.45 17.05 5.63
CA GLU A 232 27.77 17.63 5.92
C GLU A 232 28.74 17.48 4.75
N ALA A 233 29.53 18.51 4.51
CA ALA A 233 30.64 18.54 3.55
C ALA A 233 31.88 19.23 4.14
N LEU A 234 33.02 18.90 3.55
CA LEU A 234 34.36 19.47 3.77
C LEU A 234 34.63 20.58 2.77
N SER A 235 35.27 21.65 3.21
CA SER A 235 35.81 22.73 2.36
C SER A 235 36.86 23.52 3.14
N ASP A 236 37.76 24.20 2.44
CA ASP A 236 38.65 25.23 3.00
C ASP A 236 37.89 26.54 3.32
N ASP A 237 36.77 26.73 2.64
CA ASP A 237 35.91 27.92 2.66
C ASP A 237 34.62 27.71 3.46
N LYS A 238 33.92 28.82 3.77
CA LYS A 238 32.55 28.75 4.30
C LYS A 238 31.60 28.25 3.21
N ILE A 239 30.97 27.10 3.45
CA ILE A 239 29.97 26.51 2.54
C ILE A 239 28.53 26.90 2.86
N THR A 240 27.70 26.86 1.83
CA THR A 240 26.25 27.00 1.85
C THR A 240 25.58 25.79 1.22
N TYR A 241 24.42 25.39 1.75
CA TYR A 241 23.63 24.25 1.28
C TYR A 241 22.34 24.67 0.59
N ALA A 242 21.95 23.96 -0.47
CA ALA A 242 20.65 24.13 -1.14
C ALA A 242 20.09 22.80 -1.64
N ILE A 243 18.77 22.71 -1.86
CA ILE A 243 18.16 21.55 -2.54
C ILE A 243 18.07 21.89 -4.03
N ALA A 244 18.95 21.31 -4.83
CA ALA A 244 19.05 21.57 -6.27
C ALA A 244 17.92 20.93 -7.07
N SER A 245 17.44 19.73 -6.69
CA SER A 245 16.28 19.09 -7.33
C SER A 245 15.60 18.02 -6.46
N GLY A 246 14.47 17.50 -6.95
CA GLY A 246 13.74 16.38 -6.32
C GLY A 246 12.70 16.77 -5.25
N ASN A 247 12.68 18.03 -4.81
CA ASN A 247 11.82 18.55 -3.73
C ASN A 247 10.35 18.73 -4.16
N LYS A 248 9.65 17.62 -4.45
CA LYS A 248 8.24 17.66 -4.88
C LYS A 248 7.36 18.36 -3.84
N HIS A 249 6.50 19.26 -4.33
CA HIS A 249 5.58 20.10 -3.53
C HIS A 249 6.27 20.94 -2.43
N SER A 250 7.57 21.23 -2.60
CA SER A 250 8.42 21.93 -1.62
C SER A 250 8.36 21.31 -0.22
N SER A 251 8.30 19.98 -0.14
CA SER A 251 8.06 19.22 1.10
C SER A 251 9.19 19.30 2.13
N PHE A 252 10.38 19.75 1.72
CA PHE A 252 11.58 19.86 2.55
C PHE A 252 12.25 21.22 2.41
N ALA A 253 12.99 21.61 3.43
CA ALA A 253 13.89 22.76 3.44
C ALA A 253 15.24 22.37 4.06
N ILE A 254 16.34 22.95 3.58
CA ILE A 254 17.67 22.75 4.16
C ILE A 254 18.19 24.06 4.75
N GLY A 255 18.74 24.01 5.97
CA GLY A 255 19.34 25.17 6.60
C GLY A 255 20.65 25.55 5.91
N GLN A 256 20.63 26.66 5.16
CA GLN A 256 21.72 27.06 4.26
C GLN A 256 23.10 27.09 4.93
N ASN A 257 23.20 27.50 6.20
CA ASN A 257 24.47 27.60 6.94
C ASN A 257 24.83 26.36 7.80
N ASN A 258 23.94 25.38 7.95
CA ASN A 258 24.15 24.26 8.90
C ASN A 258 23.90 22.86 8.32
N GLY A 259 23.27 22.74 7.16
CA GLY A 259 23.00 21.45 6.49
C GLY A 259 21.84 20.65 7.08
N ASN A 260 21.11 21.19 8.07
CA ASN A 260 19.96 20.50 8.68
C ASN A 260 18.82 20.43 7.66
N LEU A 261 18.39 19.22 7.31
CA LEU A 261 17.29 18.97 6.39
C LEU A 261 16.00 18.70 7.19
N ASN A 262 15.03 19.59 7.04
CA ASN A 262 13.78 19.59 7.79
C ASN A 262 12.57 19.40 6.85
N THR A 263 11.46 18.92 7.40
CA THR A 263 10.14 18.97 6.74
C THR A 263 9.61 20.40 6.66
N THR A 264 8.81 20.73 5.64
CA THR A 264 8.00 21.98 5.58
C THR A 264 6.52 21.73 5.85
N ARG A 265 6.09 20.47 5.79
CA ARG A 265 4.70 20.02 5.89
C ARG A 265 4.65 18.58 6.42
N ALA A 266 3.48 18.17 6.90
CA ALA A 266 3.24 16.78 7.27
C ALA A 266 3.43 15.85 6.07
N LEU A 267 4.28 14.83 6.22
CA LEU A 267 4.48 13.78 5.21
C LEU A 267 3.35 12.75 5.30
N VAL A 268 2.90 12.21 4.16
CA VAL A 268 1.87 11.16 4.08
C VAL A 268 2.50 9.92 3.47
N TYR A 269 2.30 8.74 4.08
CA TYR A 269 2.74 7.49 3.48
C TYR A 269 1.85 7.12 2.28
N SER A 270 2.47 6.80 1.14
CA SER A 270 1.80 6.16 0.01
C SER A 270 2.57 4.90 -0.38
N PRO A 271 1.94 3.71 -0.51
CA PRO A 271 2.63 2.49 -0.87
C PRO A 271 3.27 2.53 -2.27
N THR A 272 2.81 3.42 -3.16
CA THR A 272 3.37 3.63 -4.51
C THR A 272 4.31 4.84 -4.60
N SER A 273 4.41 5.66 -3.55
CA SER A 273 5.22 6.88 -3.54
C SER A 273 5.70 7.24 -2.12
N ASN A 274 6.38 6.29 -1.48
CA ASN A 274 6.90 6.46 -0.12
C ASN A 274 8.30 7.07 -0.07
N THR A 275 8.98 7.25 -1.21
CA THR A 275 10.41 7.58 -1.24
C THR A 275 10.67 8.85 -2.02
N PHE A 276 11.31 9.83 -1.37
CA PHE A 276 11.85 11.01 -2.02
C PHE A 276 13.33 10.81 -2.32
N THR A 277 13.76 11.24 -3.49
CA THR A 277 15.17 11.42 -3.86
C THR A 277 15.36 12.91 -4.08
N LEU A 278 16.19 13.54 -3.25
CA LEU A 278 16.64 14.91 -3.43
C LEU A 278 18.06 14.91 -3.98
N ILE A 279 18.39 15.93 -4.77
CA ILE A 279 19.78 16.32 -5.02
C ILE A 279 20.05 17.55 -4.18
N VAL A 280 20.99 17.46 -3.25
CA VAL A 280 21.45 18.57 -2.40
C VAL A 280 22.79 19.05 -2.91
N SER A 281 22.97 20.36 -3.04
CA SER A 281 24.25 20.98 -3.34
C SER A 281 24.93 21.52 -2.09
N ALA A 282 26.26 21.49 -2.10
CA ALA A 282 27.13 22.26 -1.21
C ALA A 282 27.98 23.18 -2.09
N LYS A 283 28.03 24.47 -1.73
CA LYS A 283 28.65 25.54 -2.50
C LYS A 283 29.50 26.43 -1.60
N ASP A 284 30.77 26.63 -1.93
CA ASP A 284 31.66 27.55 -1.21
C ASP A 284 31.60 29.00 -1.71
N ILE A 285 32.31 29.90 -1.03
CA ILE A 285 32.44 31.32 -1.44
C ILE A 285 33.20 31.48 -2.77
N SER A 286 34.00 30.48 -3.14
CA SER A 286 34.70 30.39 -4.42
C SER A 286 33.79 29.93 -5.58
N GLU A 287 32.47 29.89 -5.36
CA GLU A 287 31.42 29.47 -6.31
C GLU A 287 31.51 28.01 -6.78
N ARG A 288 32.39 27.18 -6.20
CA ARG A 288 32.57 25.78 -6.56
C ARG A 288 31.44 24.95 -5.95
N ILE A 289 30.83 24.08 -6.76
CA ILE A 289 29.62 23.32 -6.37
C ILE A 289 29.86 21.82 -6.49
N SER A 290 29.52 21.10 -5.43
CA SER A 290 29.34 19.65 -5.44
C SER A 290 27.88 19.28 -5.14
N THR A 291 27.45 18.09 -5.57
CA THR A 291 26.09 17.59 -5.30
C THR A 291 26.09 16.18 -4.74
N ILE A 292 25.07 15.86 -3.92
CA ILE A 292 24.87 14.54 -3.32
C ILE A 292 23.41 14.12 -3.42
N LYS A 293 23.19 12.81 -3.51
CA LYS A 293 21.86 12.20 -3.43
C LYS A 293 21.45 12.04 -1.96
N VAL A 294 20.25 12.50 -1.62
CA VAL A 294 19.61 12.25 -0.33
C VAL A 294 18.34 11.45 -0.54
N ILE A 295 18.19 10.33 0.17
CA ILE A 295 17.03 9.43 0.08
C ILE A 295 16.22 9.49 1.38
N ILE A 296 14.94 9.83 1.27
CA ILE A 296 14.03 9.94 2.42
C ILE A 296 12.91 8.92 2.22
N HIS A 297 12.85 7.90 3.05
CA HIS A 297 11.75 6.94 3.07
C HIS A 297 10.72 7.35 4.10
N VAL A 298 9.53 7.73 3.65
CA VAL A 298 8.35 7.81 4.51
C VAL A 298 7.94 6.39 4.87
N VAL A 299 7.86 6.10 6.17
CA VAL A 299 7.32 4.84 6.69
C VAL A 299 5.92 5.05 7.25
N ARG A 300 5.04 4.08 7.00
CA ARG A 300 3.69 4.05 7.55
C ARG A 300 3.76 4.02 9.08
N SER A 301 2.93 4.82 9.74
CA SER A 301 2.89 4.85 11.19
C SER A 301 2.33 3.52 11.74
N PRO A 302 2.94 2.92 12.78
CA PRO A 302 2.37 1.76 13.45
C PRO A 302 1.06 2.10 14.17
N PHE A 303 0.84 3.39 14.46
CA PHE A 303 -0.37 3.97 15.04
C PHE A 303 -1.44 4.34 14.01
N ARG A 304 -1.19 4.22 12.70
CA ARG A 304 -2.26 4.38 11.69
C ARG A 304 -3.13 3.10 11.70
N PRO A 305 -4.46 3.20 11.94
CA PRO A 305 -5.35 2.05 11.84
C PRO A 305 -5.26 1.41 10.45
N LEU A 306 -5.59 0.13 10.32
CA LEU A 306 -5.70 -0.56 9.03
C LEU A 306 -7.02 -1.32 9.01
N PHE A 307 -7.88 -1.09 8.03
CA PHE A 307 -9.08 -1.90 7.81
C PHE A 307 -8.70 -3.33 7.43
N GLN A 308 -9.27 -4.31 8.14
CA GLN A 308 -9.07 -5.74 7.91
C GLN A 308 -10.20 -6.30 7.01
N PRO A 309 -9.91 -7.21 6.08
CA PRO A 309 -10.94 -7.84 5.25
C PRO A 309 -11.91 -8.67 6.10
N THR A 310 -13.20 -8.64 5.73
CA THR A 310 -14.23 -9.54 6.27
C THR A 310 -13.96 -11.00 5.89
N GLN A 311 -14.12 -11.92 6.85
CA GLN A 311 -13.94 -13.36 6.59
C GLN A 311 -15.07 -13.98 5.73
N SER A 312 -16.20 -13.28 5.55
CA SER A 312 -17.35 -13.72 4.75
C SER A 312 -17.18 -13.55 3.23
N SER A 313 -16.22 -12.74 2.78
CA SER A 313 -16.11 -12.33 1.37
C SER A 313 -14.96 -13.04 0.64
N HIS A 314 -15.28 -13.92 -0.31
CA HIS A 314 -14.31 -14.64 -1.17
C HIS A 314 -13.50 -13.76 -2.16
N HIS A 315 -13.52 -12.44 -2.00
CA HIS A 315 -12.77 -11.48 -2.82
C HIS A 315 -11.91 -10.56 -1.92
N PRO A 316 -10.60 -10.82 -1.78
CA PRO A 316 -9.73 -10.17 -0.80
C PRO A 316 -9.24 -8.77 -1.24
N TRP A 317 -10.15 -7.93 -1.76
CA TRP A 317 -9.83 -6.55 -2.14
C TRP A 317 -9.64 -5.68 -0.91
N LYS A 318 -8.38 -5.55 -0.47
CA LYS A 318 -7.96 -4.76 0.69
C LYS A 318 -8.58 -3.34 0.66
N GLY A 319 -9.45 -3.05 1.62
CA GLY A 319 -10.14 -1.76 1.75
C GLY A 319 -11.50 -1.67 1.05
N ILE A 320 -12.08 -2.78 0.60
CA ILE A 320 -13.48 -2.84 0.14
C ILE A 320 -14.26 -3.84 1.01
N TYR A 321 -15.37 -3.37 1.59
CA TYR A 321 -16.41 -4.20 2.20
C TYR A 321 -17.61 -4.30 1.25
N HIS A 322 -18.20 -5.47 1.17
CA HIS A 322 -19.38 -5.72 0.34
C HIS A 322 -20.32 -6.68 1.04
N ASP A 323 -21.60 -6.35 1.04
CA ASP A 323 -22.67 -7.20 1.56
C ASP A 323 -24.02 -6.80 0.93
N ASN A 324 -25.05 -7.60 1.16
CA ASN A 324 -26.39 -7.40 0.62
C ASN A 324 -27.42 -7.18 1.74
N VAL A 325 -28.48 -6.41 1.48
CA VAL A 325 -29.56 -6.15 2.44
C VAL A 325 -30.91 -6.16 1.72
N SER A 326 -31.93 -6.83 2.25
CA SER A 326 -33.29 -6.72 1.67
C SER A 326 -33.85 -5.32 1.86
N GLU A 327 -34.66 -4.82 0.93
CA GLU A 327 -35.31 -3.51 1.11
C GLU A 327 -36.28 -3.47 2.30
N ASN A 328 -36.96 -4.59 2.56
CA ASN A 328 -37.81 -4.80 3.73
C ASN A 328 -37.01 -5.00 5.05
N ALA A 329 -35.69 -4.76 5.04
CA ALA A 329 -34.88 -4.76 6.26
C ALA A 329 -35.29 -3.60 7.18
N THR A 330 -35.69 -3.93 8.41
CA THR A 330 -36.17 -2.95 9.39
C THR A 330 -35.09 -1.97 9.80
N ILE A 331 -35.49 -0.74 10.15
CA ILE A 331 -34.57 0.26 10.70
C ILE A 331 -33.94 -0.28 11.99
N GLY A 332 -32.62 -0.16 12.11
CA GLY A 332 -31.83 -0.73 13.19
C GLY A 332 -31.26 -2.13 12.89
N SER A 333 -31.72 -2.83 11.85
CA SER A 333 -31.14 -4.10 11.42
C SER A 333 -29.65 -3.96 11.07
N ALA A 334 -28.84 -4.92 11.50
CA ALA A 334 -27.41 -4.97 11.21
C ALA A 334 -27.16 -5.64 9.86
N ILE A 335 -26.31 -5.02 9.04
CA ILE A 335 -25.92 -5.53 7.73
C ILE A 335 -24.59 -6.27 7.87
N LEU A 336 -23.52 -5.52 8.10
CA LEU A 336 -22.14 -6.03 8.19
C LEU A 336 -21.40 -5.41 9.37
N ARG A 337 -20.24 -5.97 9.70
CA ARG A 337 -19.31 -5.38 10.68
C ARG A 337 -17.96 -5.12 10.04
N VAL A 338 -17.53 -3.86 10.04
CA VAL A 338 -16.16 -3.48 9.66
C VAL A 338 -15.24 -3.52 10.86
N HIS A 339 -13.95 -3.76 10.61
CA HIS A 339 -12.95 -3.79 11.67
C HIS A 339 -11.64 -3.20 11.19
N ALA A 340 -11.03 -2.35 12.03
CA ALA A 340 -9.70 -1.83 11.80
C ALA A 340 -8.84 -1.94 13.06
N SER A 341 -7.52 -2.05 12.86
CA SER A 341 -6.52 -2.23 13.92
C SER A 341 -5.23 -1.46 13.64
N THR A 342 -4.63 -0.83 14.64
CA THR A 342 -3.22 -0.41 14.59
C THR A 342 -2.29 -1.60 14.83
N ILE A 343 -1.01 -1.51 14.46
CA ILE A 343 -0.02 -2.58 14.69
C ILE A 343 0.21 -2.82 16.19
N LEU A 344 -0.04 -1.79 17.01
CA LEU A 344 0.20 -1.78 18.46
C LEU A 344 -1.09 -1.85 19.30
N SER A 345 -2.26 -2.02 18.68
CA SER A 345 -3.59 -1.97 19.32
C SER A 345 -3.66 -2.86 20.58
N ALA A 346 -3.31 -4.13 20.42
CA ALA A 346 -3.29 -5.16 21.48
C ALA A 346 -2.27 -4.91 22.61
N ARG A 347 -1.34 -3.95 22.45
CA ARG A 347 -0.34 -3.59 23.47
C ARG A 347 -0.60 -2.24 24.14
N MET A 348 -1.57 -1.46 23.65
CA MET A 348 -1.73 -0.04 24.02
C MET A 348 -3.15 0.35 24.42
N ASN A 349 -4.12 -0.56 24.41
CA ASN A 349 -5.54 -0.27 24.63
C ASN A 349 -6.00 0.94 23.80
N ASP A 350 -5.58 1.00 22.54
CA ASP A 350 -5.92 2.11 21.64
C ASP A 350 -7.29 1.86 21.02
N GLN A 351 -8.27 2.70 21.35
CA GLN A 351 -9.64 2.54 20.89
C GLN A 351 -9.79 3.14 19.49
N ILE A 352 -10.11 2.29 18.53
CA ILE A 352 -10.44 2.70 17.17
C ILE A 352 -11.87 3.23 17.13
N THR A 353 -12.07 4.37 16.48
CA THR A 353 -13.37 5.02 16.26
C THR A 353 -13.71 5.01 14.78
N TYR A 354 -14.94 4.63 14.44
CA TYR A 354 -15.41 4.52 13.06
C TYR A 354 -16.39 5.65 12.69
N TYR A 355 -16.38 6.08 11.43
CA TYR A 355 -17.40 6.99 10.89
C TYR A 355 -17.60 6.79 9.38
N ILE A 356 -18.75 7.24 8.86
CA ILE A 356 -18.97 7.33 7.40
C ILE A 356 -18.39 8.68 6.94
N ALA A 357 -17.48 8.64 5.98
CA ALA A 357 -16.70 9.81 5.55
C ALA A 357 -17.34 10.55 4.36
N SER A 358 -17.98 9.84 3.42
CA SER A 358 -18.66 10.44 2.26
C SER A 358 -19.59 9.42 1.56
N GLY A 359 -20.50 9.88 0.69
CA GLY A 359 -21.31 9.01 -0.18
C GLY A 359 -22.71 8.64 0.35
N ASN A 360 -22.89 8.53 1.67
CA ASN A 360 -24.18 8.25 2.31
C ASN A 360 -25.10 9.49 2.41
N HIS A 361 -25.30 10.19 1.29
CA HIS A 361 -25.98 11.50 1.24
C HIS A 361 -27.42 11.48 1.78
N ASN A 362 -28.13 10.37 1.58
CA ASN A 362 -29.51 10.20 2.07
C ASN A 362 -29.58 9.82 3.56
N HIS A 363 -28.45 9.55 4.22
CA HIS A 363 -28.36 8.97 5.56
C HIS A 363 -29.18 7.66 5.68
N SER A 364 -29.10 6.78 4.68
CA SER A 364 -29.80 5.49 4.65
C SER A 364 -29.19 4.46 5.60
N PHE A 365 -27.91 4.64 5.97
CA PHE A 365 -27.19 3.77 6.90
C PHE A 365 -26.56 4.55 8.06
N LEU A 366 -26.36 3.86 9.19
CA LEU A 366 -25.58 4.33 10.33
C LEU A 366 -24.43 3.35 10.59
N LEU A 367 -23.27 3.87 10.99
CA LEU A 367 -22.10 3.08 11.37
C LEU A 367 -21.81 3.32 12.85
N ASN A 368 -21.86 2.27 13.68
CA ASN A 368 -21.61 2.41 15.10
C ASN A 368 -20.12 2.77 15.36
N PRO A 369 -19.84 3.92 16.00
CA PRO A 369 -18.48 4.45 16.09
C PRO A 369 -17.55 3.64 17.00
N ASN A 370 -18.09 2.79 17.89
CA ASN A 370 -17.27 1.99 18.82
C ASN A 370 -17.17 0.51 18.41
N THR A 371 -18.19 -0.06 17.75
CA THR A 371 -18.27 -1.50 17.46
C THR A 371 -17.98 -1.87 16.00
N GLY A 372 -18.13 -0.93 15.07
CA GLY A 372 -17.97 -1.15 13.63
C GLY A 372 -19.17 -1.81 12.93
N TYR A 373 -20.31 -2.00 13.61
CA TYR A 373 -21.53 -2.48 12.96
C TYR A 373 -22.17 -1.40 12.08
N LEU A 374 -22.45 -1.74 10.83
CA LEU A 374 -23.27 -0.97 9.91
C LEU A 374 -24.73 -1.41 10.04
N THR A 375 -25.66 -0.46 10.17
CA THR A 375 -27.10 -0.71 10.31
C THR A 375 -27.92 0.09 9.31
N VAL A 376 -29.11 -0.43 8.97
CA VAL A 376 -30.15 0.31 8.24
C VAL A 376 -30.66 1.45 9.11
N ALA A 377 -30.74 2.67 8.58
CA ALA A 377 -31.15 3.87 9.32
C ALA A 377 -32.44 4.52 8.78
N LYS A 378 -32.84 4.17 7.55
CA LYS A 378 -34.11 4.53 6.91
C LYS A 378 -34.61 3.32 6.13
N ALA A 379 -35.91 3.27 5.86
CA ALA A 379 -36.46 2.29 4.92
C ALA A 379 -35.70 2.37 3.58
N LEU A 380 -35.48 1.20 2.98
CA LEU A 380 -34.85 1.05 1.67
C LEU A 380 -35.95 0.75 0.63
N ASP A 381 -35.60 0.93 -0.63
CA ASP A 381 -36.49 0.98 -1.79
C ASP A 381 -35.58 0.71 -3.01
N ARG A 382 -35.65 -0.50 -3.57
CA ARG A 382 -34.71 -1.01 -4.56
C ARG A 382 -35.01 -0.47 -5.95
N GLU A 383 -36.28 -0.24 -6.26
CA GLU A 383 -36.77 0.37 -7.51
C GLU A 383 -36.22 1.80 -7.63
N ARG A 384 -36.13 2.53 -6.50
CA ARG A 384 -35.49 3.84 -6.43
C ARG A 384 -33.97 3.77 -6.37
N GLN A 385 -33.39 2.86 -5.59
CA GLN A 385 -31.94 2.73 -5.46
C GLN A 385 -31.47 1.31 -5.07
N SER A 386 -31.23 0.48 -6.09
CA SER A 386 -30.76 -0.90 -5.96
C SER A 386 -29.33 -1.09 -5.40
N SER A 387 -28.52 -0.03 -5.29
CA SER A 387 -27.17 -0.13 -4.71
C SER A 387 -26.63 1.18 -4.14
N TYR A 388 -25.74 1.05 -3.15
CA TYR A 388 -25.09 2.15 -2.45
C TYR A 388 -23.58 1.94 -2.38
N GLN A 389 -22.81 3.00 -2.66
CA GLN A 389 -21.37 3.02 -2.45
C GLN A 389 -20.98 4.25 -1.62
N PHE A 390 -20.28 4.04 -0.51
CA PHE A 390 -19.86 5.12 0.39
C PHE A 390 -18.48 4.85 1.00
N SER A 391 -17.78 5.91 1.41
CA SER A 391 -16.50 5.80 2.10
C SER A 391 -16.71 5.78 3.60
N ILE A 392 -15.95 4.94 4.30
CA ILE A 392 -15.88 4.85 5.76
C ILE A 392 -14.46 5.07 6.23
N ARG A 393 -14.32 5.55 7.47
CA ARG A 393 -13.04 5.85 8.08
C ARG A 393 -12.89 5.20 9.45
N ALA A 394 -11.69 4.70 9.73
CA ALA A 394 -11.24 4.32 11.06
C ALA A 394 -10.15 5.28 11.54
N THR A 395 -10.23 5.76 12.78
CA THR A 395 -9.20 6.62 13.41
C THR A 395 -8.86 6.16 14.83
N SER A 396 -7.64 6.46 15.29
CA SER A 396 -7.20 6.20 16.67
C SER A 396 -7.67 7.32 17.59
N LYS A 397 -8.27 7.01 18.76
CA LYS A 397 -8.58 8.06 19.76
C LYS A 397 -7.33 8.75 20.30
N LYS A 398 -6.18 8.07 20.33
CA LYS A 398 -4.89 8.64 20.76
C LYS A 398 -4.20 9.44 19.65
N HIS A 399 -4.46 9.08 18.39
CA HIS A 399 -3.84 9.73 17.22
C HIS A 399 -4.91 10.06 16.15
N PRO A 400 -5.81 11.04 16.39
CA PRO A 400 -6.96 11.31 15.51
C PRO A 400 -6.57 11.73 14.07
N MET A 401 -5.35 12.27 13.89
CA MET A 401 -4.78 12.63 12.59
C MET A 401 -4.29 11.41 11.78
N LEU A 402 -4.21 10.23 12.41
CA LEU A 402 -3.85 8.97 11.76
C LEU A 402 -5.10 8.11 11.58
N TYR A 403 -5.44 7.87 10.32
CA TYR A 403 -6.67 7.21 9.92
C TYR A 403 -6.48 6.24 8.75
N ASP A 404 -7.48 5.43 8.46
CA ASP A 404 -7.58 4.62 7.24
C ASP A 404 -8.96 4.83 6.62
N ASP A 405 -9.03 4.85 5.29
CA ASP A 405 -10.28 4.96 4.54
C ASP A 405 -10.55 3.65 3.78
N ALA A 406 -11.80 3.19 3.78
CA ALA A 406 -12.27 2.03 3.03
C ALA A 406 -13.60 2.32 2.34
N VAL A 407 -13.93 1.54 1.30
CA VAL A 407 -15.19 1.64 0.56
C VAL A 407 -16.15 0.56 1.06
N VAL A 408 -17.40 0.92 1.30
CA VAL A 408 -18.51 -0.02 1.49
C VAL A 408 -19.38 -0.01 0.23
N LYS A 409 -19.76 -1.21 -0.24
CA LYS A 409 -20.73 -1.42 -1.33
C LYS A 409 -21.88 -2.28 -0.84
N ILE A 410 -23.07 -1.71 -0.73
CA ILE A 410 -24.28 -2.44 -0.35
C ILE A 410 -25.16 -2.65 -1.58
N THR A 411 -25.55 -3.90 -1.87
CA THR A 411 -26.63 -4.21 -2.82
C THR A 411 -27.95 -4.29 -2.07
N VAL A 412 -29.02 -3.74 -2.63
CA VAL A 412 -30.37 -3.98 -2.12
C VAL A 412 -30.93 -5.23 -2.80
N ILE A 413 -31.41 -6.19 -2.00
CA ILE A 413 -32.09 -7.40 -2.46
C ILE A 413 -33.58 -7.10 -2.60
N ASP A 414 -34.05 -7.40 -3.80
CA ASP A 414 -35.42 -7.36 -4.28
C ASP A 414 -36.40 -8.18 -3.44
N VAL A 415 -37.59 -7.63 -3.22
CA VAL A 415 -38.78 -8.34 -2.71
C VAL A 415 -39.95 -8.01 -3.62
N ASN A 416 -40.88 -8.95 -3.84
CA ASN A 416 -42.10 -8.70 -4.63
C ASN A 416 -42.99 -7.69 -3.88
N ASP A 417 -42.79 -6.41 -4.16
CA ASP A 417 -43.24 -5.21 -3.46
C ASP A 417 -44.22 -4.40 -4.30
N ASN A 418 -44.04 -4.39 -5.62
CA ASN A 418 -44.97 -3.82 -6.57
C ASN A 418 -46.01 -4.84 -7.02
N ALA A 419 -46.61 -4.63 -8.19
CA ALA A 419 -47.56 -5.53 -8.83
C ALA A 419 -47.72 -5.02 -10.28
N PRO A 420 -48.00 -5.90 -11.26
CA PRO A 420 -48.01 -5.50 -12.67
C PRO A 420 -49.04 -4.40 -12.92
N LYS A 421 -48.62 -3.26 -13.49
CA LYS A 421 -49.49 -2.10 -13.76
C LYS A 421 -49.72 -1.98 -15.26
N PHE A 422 -50.99 -2.11 -15.70
CA PHE A 422 -51.35 -1.90 -17.10
C PHE A 422 -51.17 -0.45 -17.54
N ASN A 423 -50.66 -0.25 -18.75
CA ASN A 423 -50.62 1.05 -19.40
C ASN A 423 -52.04 1.53 -19.75
N ALA A 424 -52.30 2.84 -19.62
CA ALA A 424 -53.61 3.46 -19.85
C ALA A 424 -54.14 3.43 -21.30
N SER A 425 -53.43 2.75 -22.21
CA SER A 425 -53.85 2.50 -23.59
C SER A 425 -53.26 1.19 -24.11
N CYS A 426 -54.10 0.26 -24.55
CA CYS A 426 -53.67 -0.90 -25.33
C CYS A 426 -53.07 -0.48 -26.68
N LEU A 427 -52.14 -1.27 -27.21
CA LEU A 427 -51.67 -1.09 -28.59
C LEU A 427 -52.77 -1.56 -29.56
N THR A 428 -53.15 -0.65 -30.45
CA THR A 428 -54.08 -0.88 -31.55
C THR A 428 -53.59 -0.12 -32.79
N ASP A 429 -53.90 -0.65 -33.97
CA ASP A 429 -53.46 -0.08 -35.25
C ASP A 429 -53.99 1.34 -35.49
N GLU A 430 -53.37 2.09 -36.38
CA GLU A 430 -53.74 3.52 -36.59
C GLU A 430 -55.19 3.73 -37.03
N LYS A 431 -55.80 2.77 -37.73
CA LYS A 431 -57.24 2.78 -38.04
C LYS A 431 -58.11 2.77 -36.77
N SER A 432 -57.70 2.01 -35.74
CA SER A 432 -58.39 1.87 -34.47
C SER A 432 -58.25 3.11 -33.58
N ARG A 433 -57.13 3.83 -33.67
CA ARG A 433 -56.91 5.11 -32.95
C ARG A 433 -58.02 6.14 -33.23
N LYS A 434 -58.56 6.18 -34.45
CA LYS A 434 -59.70 7.06 -34.79
C LYS A 434 -60.98 6.71 -34.04
N PHE A 435 -61.22 5.44 -33.75
CA PHE A 435 -62.39 4.97 -33.00
C PHE A 435 -62.24 5.23 -31.50
N ALA A 436 -61.04 4.96 -30.95
CA ALA A 436 -60.71 5.24 -29.56
C ALA A 436 -60.79 6.75 -29.22
N ALA A 437 -60.36 7.63 -30.15
CA ALA A 437 -60.37 9.09 -29.95
C ALA A 437 -61.76 9.71 -29.67
N GLN A 438 -62.86 9.01 -29.99
CA GLN A 438 -64.22 9.49 -29.73
C GLN A 438 -64.76 9.16 -28.33
N ARG A 439 -64.04 8.38 -27.51
CA ARG A 439 -64.43 8.08 -26.11
C ARG A 439 -63.29 8.46 -25.15
N ARG A 440 -63.63 9.17 -24.08
CA ARG A 440 -62.65 9.70 -23.11
C ARG A 440 -61.82 8.57 -22.49
N GLN A 441 -60.50 8.73 -22.60
CA GLN A 441 -59.39 8.17 -21.80
C GLN A 441 -59.60 6.84 -21.04
N GLY A 442 -58.71 5.87 -21.28
CA GLY A 442 -58.42 4.76 -20.35
C GLY A 442 -59.10 3.42 -20.65
N LEU A 443 -59.98 3.32 -21.64
CA LEU A 443 -60.65 2.06 -21.98
C LEU A 443 -59.98 1.35 -23.18
N CYS A 444 -59.53 0.11 -22.98
CA CYS A 444 -59.07 -0.73 -24.09
C CYS A 444 -60.27 -1.23 -24.90
N MET A 445 -60.42 -0.73 -26.13
CA MET A 445 -61.47 -1.15 -27.05
C MET A 445 -60.94 -1.39 -28.47
N ARG A 446 -61.52 -2.37 -29.17
CA ARG A 446 -61.25 -2.65 -30.58
C ARG A 446 -62.56 -2.98 -31.29
N LEU A 447 -62.71 -2.46 -32.51
CA LEU A 447 -63.69 -2.94 -33.47
C LEU A 447 -62.96 -3.92 -34.40
N ILE A 448 -63.50 -5.12 -34.61
CA ILE A 448 -62.98 -6.16 -35.50
C ILE A 448 -64.10 -6.63 -36.42
N ASN A 449 -63.77 -7.05 -37.64
CA ASN A 449 -64.76 -7.55 -38.59
C ASN A 449 -65.12 -9.01 -38.26
N GLU A 450 -66.35 -9.45 -38.55
CA GLU A 450 -66.70 -10.86 -38.36
C GLU A 450 -65.98 -11.81 -39.32
N ASN A 451 -65.67 -11.34 -40.53
CA ASN A 451 -64.87 -12.09 -41.50
C ASN A 451 -63.36 -12.10 -41.20
N ALA A 452 -62.93 -11.57 -40.05
CA ALA A 452 -61.53 -11.57 -39.62
C ALA A 452 -60.94 -13.00 -39.58
N ALA A 453 -59.66 -13.10 -39.94
CA ALA A 453 -59.02 -14.40 -40.08
C ALA A 453 -58.70 -15.04 -38.72
N ILE A 454 -58.84 -16.36 -38.60
CA ILE A 454 -58.29 -17.09 -37.44
C ILE A 454 -56.77 -16.89 -37.44
N GLY A 455 -56.24 -16.44 -36.31
CA GLY A 455 -54.85 -16.00 -36.15
C GLY A 455 -54.63 -14.48 -36.25
N GLU A 456 -55.63 -13.70 -36.70
CA GLU A 456 -55.52 -12.23 -36.80
C GLU A 456 -55.31 -11.57 -35.42
N ILE A 457 -54.46 -10.54 -35.38
CA ILE A 457 -54.17 -9.78 -34.16
C ILE A 457 -55.28 -8.77 -33.91
N VAL A 458 -55.95 -8.90 -32.77
CA VAL A 458 -57.02 -8.01 -32.34
C VAL A 458 -56.41 -6.72 -31.76
N LEU A 459 -55.53 -6.86 -30.76
CA LEU A 459 -54.82 -5.79 -30.05
C LEU A 459 -53.70 -6.39 -29.18
N ALA A 460 -52.90 -5.55 -28.52
CA ALA A 460 -52.06 -5.98 -27.40
C ALA A 460 -52.32 -5.17 -26.13
N VAL A 461 -52.43 -5.87 -25.00
CA VAL A 461 -52.28 -5.26 -23.67
C VAL A 461 -50.80 -5.10 -23.34
N ILE A 462 -50.45 -4.09 -22.55
CA ILE A 462 -49.11 -3.96 -21.96
C ILE A 462 -49.28 -3.61 -20.48
N ALA A 463 -48.64 -4.38 -19.62
CA ALA A 463 -48.35 -4.02 -18.24
C ALA A 463 -46.83 -3.91 -18.03
N THR A 464 -46.43 -3.16 -17.01
CA THR A 464 -45.05 -3.07 -16.53
C THR A 464 -45.00 -3.33 -15.03
N ASP A 465 -43.91 -3.92 -14.59
CA ASP A 465 -43.60 -4.12 -13.18
C ASP A 465 -42.14 -3.68 -12.96
N PRO A 466 -41.83 -2.86 -11.94
CA PRO A 466 -40.48 -2.36 -11.71
C PRO A 466 -39.56 -3.35 -10.96
N ASP A 467 -40.13 -4.37 -10.29
CA ASP A 467 -39.38 -5.35 -9.49
C ASP A 467 -38.49 -6.22 -10.41
N SER A 468 -37.50 -6.96 -9.89
CA SER A 468 -36.48 -7.62 -10.72
C SER A 468 -36.49 -9.14 -10.72
N GLY A 469 -35.86 -9.70 -11.77
CA GLY A 469 -35.85 -11.14 -11.99
C GLY A 469 -37.25 -11.67 -12.27
N ASN A 470 -37.73 -12.57 -11.41
CA ASN A 470 -39.07 -13.16 -11.53
C ASN A 470 -40.18 -12.27 -10.93
N ASN A 471 -39.84 -11.40 -9.97
CA ASN A 471 -40.81 -10.52 -9.31
C ASN A 471 -41.40 -9.51 -10.32
N GLY A 472 -40.59 -8.98 -11.24
CA GLY A 472 -41.07 -8.17 -12.37
C GLY A 472 -41.55 -8.95 -13.61
N LYS A 473 -41.61 -10.29 -13.58
CA LYS A 473 -41.77 -11.12 -14.78
C LYS A 473 -43.23 -11.43 -15.10
N ILE A 474 -43.82 -10.58 -15.94
CA ILE A 474 -45.26 -10.61 -16.25
C ILE A 474 -45.66 -11.78 -17.15
N ILE A 475 -46.75 -12.45 -16.74
CA ILE A 475 -47.51 -13.46 -17.47
C ILE A 475 -48.96 -12.96 -17.68
N TYR A 476 -49.42 -12.95 -18.92
CA TYR A 476 -50.77 -12.51 -19.31
C TYR A 476 -51.74 -13.68 -19.48
N THR A 477 -52.98 -13.53 -18.98
CA THR A 477 -54.06 -14.52 -19.14
C THR A 477 -55.40 -13.82 -19.38
N ILE A 478 -56.29 -14.41 -20.18
CA ILE A 478 -57.71 -14.03 -20.21
C ILE A 478 -58.38 -14.82 -19.08
N VAL A 479 -58.99 -14.13 -18.11
CA VAL A 479 -59.56 -14.78 -16.91
C VAL A 479 -61.09 -14.74 -16.85
N ASP A 480 -61.74 -13.90 -17.66
CA ASP A 480 -63.20 -13.89 -17.82
C ASP A 480 -63.59 -13.33 -19.21
N GLY A 481 -64.85 -13.55 -19.61
CA GLY A 481 -65.48 -12.94 -20.78
C GLY A 481 -65.13 -13.53 -22.15
N ASN A 482 -64.24 -14.53 -22.20
CA ASN A 482 -63.86 -15.24 -23.42
C ASN A 482 -64.92 -16.26 -23.88
N ILE A 483 -66.13 -15.76 -24.18
CA ILE A 483 -67.28 -16.58 -24.58
C ILE A 483 -66.85 -17.52 -25.72
N GLY A 484 -67.03 -18.83 -25.50
CA GLY A 484 -66.72 -19.85 -26.49
C GLY A 484 -65.24 -20.04 -26.82
N ASP A 485 -64.28 -19.58 -26.02
CA ASP A 485 -62.84 -19.58 -26.36
C ASP A 485 -62.52 -18.86 -27.69
N THR A 486 -63.27 -17.81 -28.04
CA THR A 486 -63.10 -17.10 -29.31
C THR A 486 -61.73 -16.43 -29.45
N PHE A 487 -61.08 -16.06 -28.35
CA PHE A 487 -59.76 -15.41 -28.35
C PHE A 487 -58.67 -16.24 -27.66
N LEU A 488 -57.43 -16.00 -28.06
CA LEU A 488 -56.21 -16.47 -27.40
C LEU A 488 -55.37 -15.25 -27.00
N ILE A 489 -54.68 -15.30 -25.86
CA ILE A 489 -53.65 -14.31 -25.50
C ILE A 489 -52.27 -14.97 -25.47
N ASN A 490 -51.26 -14.29 -25.99
CA ASN A 490 -49.88 -14.70 -25.81
C ASN A 490 -49.39 -14.32 -24.41
N ALA A 491 -49.12 -15.33 -23.59
CA ALA A 491 -48.76 -15.18 -22.19
C ALA A 491 -47.52 -14.30 -21.92
N LYS A 492 -46.63 -14.08 -22.89
CA LYS A 492 -45.41 -13.26 -22.71
C LYS A 492 -45.49 -11.86 -23.36
N THR A 493 -46.33 -11.68 -24.37
CA THR A 493 -46.33 -10.46 -25.19
C THR A 493 -47.63 -9.68 -25.15
N GLY A 494 -48.69 -10.19 -24.50
CA GLY A 494 -49.96 -9.49 -24.34
C GLY A 494 -50.79 -9.34 -25.62
N TYR A 495 -50.30 -9.83 -26.77
CA TYR A 495 -51.08 -9.90 -28.01
C TYR A 495 -52.28 -10.83 -27.85
N ILE A 496 -53.47 -10.30 -28.15
CA ILE A 496 -54.71 -11.06 -28.26
C ILE A 496 -54.96 -11.36 -29.74
N THR A 497 -55.14 -12.64 -30.07
CA THR A 497 -55.44 -13.11 -31.44
C THR A 497 -56.77 -13.84 -31.50
N LEU A 498 -57.37 -13.85 -32.68
CA LEU A 498 -58.63 -14.55 -32.94
C LEU A 498 -58.38 -16.07 -33.06
N ARG A 499 -59.13 -16.88 -32.30
CA ARG A 499 -59.00 -18.36 -32.25
C ARG A 499 -60.14 -19.09 -32.96
N ARG A 500 -61.30 -18.46 -33.11
CA ARG A 500 -62.48 -18.97 -33.83
C ARG A 500 -63.07 -17.89 -34.72
N HIS A 501 -63.84 -18.25 -35.74
CA HIS A 501 -64.61 -17.27 -36.51
C HIS A 501 -65.56 -16.49 -35.60
N LEU A 502 -65.79 -15.24 -35.97
CA LEU A 502 -66.77 -14.37 -35.35
C LEU A 502 -68.10 -14.47 -36.11
N ASP A 503 -69.18 -14.23 -35.37
CA ASP A 503 -70.55 -14.19 -35.84
C ASP A 503 -71.22 -13.11 -34.99
N ARG A 504 -71.66 -12.04 -35.64
CA ARG A 504 -72.26 -10.87 -34.99
C ARG A 504 -73.67 -11.12 -34.47
N GLU A 505 -74.46 -11.93 -35.20
CA GLU A 505 -75.82 -12.28 -34.81
C GLU A 505 -75.83 -13.15 -33.54
N THR A 506 -74.79 -14.00 -33.36
CA THR A 506 -74.58 -14.77 -32.14
C THR A 506 -73.89 -13.94 -31.04
N VAL A 507 -72.80 -13.21 -31.30
CA VAL A 507 -72.09 -12.39 -30.30
C VAL A 507 -71.53 -11.07 -30.87
N ALA A 508 -72.36 -10.02 -30.87
CA ALA A 508 -71.97 -8.68 -31.33
C ALA A 508 -70.85 -7.98 -30.51
N ALA A 509 -70.59 -8.39 -29.26
CA ALA A 509 -69.52 -7.82 -28.44
C ALA A 509 -69.04 -8.77 -27.32
N TYR A 510 -67.72 -8.75 -27.07
CA TYR A 510 -67.03 -9.47 -26.01
C TYR A 510 -66.40 -8.48 -25.01
N ARG A 511 -66.41 -8.81 -23.72
CA ARG A 511 -65.77 -8.03 -22.65
C ARG A 511 -64.77 -8.91 -21.92
N LEU A 512 -63.54 -8.98 -22.44
CA LEU A 512 -62.49 -9.83 -21.90
C LEU A 512 -61.87 -9.16 -20.68
N THR A 513 -61.87 -9.81 -19.52
CA THR A 513 -61.03 -9.37 -18.39
C THR A 513 -59.67 -10.05 -18.52
N ILE A 514 -58.62 -9.25 -18.72
CA ILE A 514 -57.25 -9.70 -18.88
C ILE A 514 -56.51 -9.51 -17.56
N GLN A 515 -55.85 -10.55 -17.06
CA GLN A 515 -54.98 -10.49 -15.88
C GLN A 515 -53.52 -10.48 -16.31
N ALA A 516 -52.74 -9.58 -15.72
CA ALA A 516 -51.27 -9.62 -15.73
C ALA A 516 -50.83 -10.01 -14.32
N ALA A 517 -50.13 -11.14 -14.19
CA ALA A 517 -49.56 -11.62 -12.94
C ALA A 517 -48.03 -11.73 -13.06
N ASP A 518 -47.30 -11.55 -11.96
CA ASP A 518 -45.85 -11.79 -11.92
C ASP A 518 -45.50 -13.28 -11.72
N GLU A 519 -44.20 -13.60 -11.67
CA GLU A 519 -43.68 -14.91 -11.21
C GLU A 519 -43.04 -14.80 -9.80
N GLY A 520 -43.44 -13.81 -9.01
CA GLY A 520 -42.97 -13.58 -7.65
C GLY A 520 -43.60 -14.54 -6.63
N ILE A 521 -43.09 -14.51 -5.39
CA ILE A 521 -43.59 -15.35 -4.29
C ILE A 521 -43.75 -14.48 -3.01
N PRO A 522 -44.99 -14.19 -2.56
CA PRO A 522 -46.27 -14.50 -3.21
C PRO A 522 -46.43 -13.74 -4.52
N SER A 523 -47.10 -14.37 -5.49
CA SER A 523 -47.37 -13.73 -6.78
C SER A 523 -48.47 -12.67 -6.65
N ARG A 524 -48.30 -11.54 -7.35
CA ARG A 524 -49.23 -10.42 -7.39
C ARG A 524 -49.68 -10.17 -8.82
N ASN A 525 -50.79 -9.45 -8.96
CA ASN A 525 -51.45 -9.26 -10.25
C ASN A 525 -52.31 -7.99 -10.29
N SER A 526 -52.62 -7.56 -11.50
CA SER A 526 -53.72 -6.63 -11.77
C SER A 526 -54.57 -7.11 -12.95
N LYS A 527 -55.68 -6.41 -13.20
CA LYS A 527 -56.64 -6.73 -14.27
C LYS A 527 -56.99 -5.49 -15.09
N ILE A 528 -57.29 -5.68 -16.36
CA ILE A 528 -57.84 -4.66 -17.26
C ILE A 528 -58.96 -5.26 -18.11
N ASP A 529 -60.04 -4.50 -18.30
CA ASP A 529 -61.16 -4.90 -19.16
C ASP A 529 -60.95 -4.43 -20.60
N VAL A 530 -61.20 -5.34 -21.53
CA VAL A 530 -60.96 -5.17 -22.96
C VAL A 530 -62.26 -5.44 -23.72
N SER A 531 -62.81 -4.40 -24.36
CA SER A 531 -64.06 -4.48 -25.13
C SER A 531 -63.78 -4.71 -26.62
N VAL A 532 -64.12 -5.90 -27.12
CA VAL A 532 -64.01 -6.26 -28.54
C VAL A 532 -65.40 -6.25 -29.16
N TYR A 533 -65.64 -5.35 -30.10
CA TYR A 533 -66.91 -5.20 -30.82
C TYR A 533 -66.81 -5.84 -32.21
N VAL A 534 -67.85 -6.54 -32.64
CA VAL A 534 -67.94 -7.17 -33.97
C VAL A 534 -68.68 -6.25 -34.95
N SER A 535 -68.01 -5.87 -36.04
CA SER A 535 -68.60 -5.03 -37.10
C SER A 535 -69.23 -5.87 -38.21
N ASP A 536 -70.48 -5.52 -38.48
CA ASP A 536 -71.34 -5.95 -39.58
C ASP A 536 -70.63 -5.98 -40.95
N ILE A 537 -70.70 -7.12 -41.63
CA ILE A 537 -70.77 -7.21 -43.09
C ILE A 537 -72.17 -7.74 -43.43
N ASN A 538 -72.88 -7.01 -44.30
CA ASN A 538 -74.18 -7.42 -44.82
C ASN A 538 -74.04 -8.64 -45.77
N ASP A 539 -73.89 -9.83 -45.20
CA ASP A 539 -73.83 -11.14 -45.88
C ASP A 539 -75.17 -11.89 -45.81
N ASN A 540 -76.01 -11.58 -44.83
CA ASN A 540 -77.36 -12.08 -44.63
C ASN A 540 -78.34 -11.50 -45.68
N PRO A 541 -78.81 -12.28 -46.68
CA PRO A 541 -79.77 -11.77 -47.65
C PRO A 541 -81.14 -11.49 -47.00
N PRO A 542 -81.83 -10.40 -47.36
CA PRO A 542 -83.07 -9.99 -46.70
C PRO A 542 -84.19 -11.02 -46.91
N LYS A 543 -84.64 -11.63 -45.82
CA LYS A 543 -85.75 -12.59 -45.82
C LYS A 543 -87.08 -11.86 -45.97
N VAL A 544 -87.63 -11.87 -47.19
CA VAL A 544 -88.95 -11.29 -47.50
C VAL A 544 -90.04 -12.21 -46.93
N ASN A 545 -90.72 -11.77 -45.86
CA ASN A 545 -91.83 -12.51 -45.27
C ASN A 545 -93.06 -12.45 -46.19
N ALA A 546 -93.43 -13.59 -46.79
CA ALA A 546 -94.58 -13.73 -47.66
C ALA A 546 -95.92 -13.70 -46.88
N SER A 547 -96.30 -12.52 -46.37
CA SER A 547 -97.56 -12.32 -45.64
C SER A 547 -98.21 -10.95 -45.85
N SER A 548 -97.68 -10.13 -46.78
CA SER A 548 -98.22 -8.80 -47.11
C SER A 548 -98.44 -8.61 -48.62
N LEU A 549 -98.97 -9.63 -49.30
CA LEU A 549 -99.47 -9.57 -50.68
C LEU A 549 -100.91 -10.08 -50.75
N VAL A 550 -101.85 -9.28 -50.21
CA VAL A 550 -103.29 -9.52 -50.32
C VAL A 550 -104.02 -8.18 -50.52
N GLY A 551 -104.41 -7.89 -51.76
CA GLY A 551 -105.37 -6.83 -52.12
C GLY A 551 -104.84 -5.39 -52.11
N MET A 552 -105.21 -4.54 -53.08
CA MET A 552 -105.87 -4.83 -54.36
C MET A 552 -105.55 -3.73 -55.39
#